data_AF-A0A183B1Y1-F1
#
_entry.id   AF-A0A183B1Y1-F1
#
_cell.length_a   1.000
_cell.length_b   1.000
_cell.length_c   1.000
_cell.angle_alpha   90.00
_cell.angle_beta   90.00
_cell.angle_gamma   90.00
#
_symmetry.space_group_name_H-M   'P 1'
#
loop_
_entity.id
_entity.type
_entity.pdbx_description
1 polymer ?
#
loop_
_entity_poly.entity_id
_entity_poly.type
_entity_poly.pdbx_seq_one_letter_code
_entity_poly.pdbx_strand_id
1 'polypeptide(L)'
;MDIEQEGNRIADQIKFLTCCRLFEKLKSSPNAKSRRQILSRFLQLWENQYATLSPTDSHPAAGRASFYPCLRLLIPEVDRARPAYGLREAALSRLYIKAFGIAPNGPVAQRLNHPVYSGKGADFADILFDAVRDRCREDNILSLKDANDLLDQLANADNSEERMDAVTQFLRSATAVEQKWMIRFIVRRHSGCGVGVASVLQCLHPAAPSLWNVTQDLRILCQRIAEIDVHAIAGGKSHLATPDITLFIPFRPMLCERSNSPEALCQSVANLCSLGSVDLDTAQILLETKYDGERIQVSFKS
;
A
#
# COMPACT_ATOMS: atom_id res chain seq x y z
N MET A 1 14.05 -15.28 -1.19
CA MET A 1 13.38 -15.14 0.12
C MET A 1 11.87 -15.39 -0.05
N ASP A 2 11.25 -16.18 0.83
CA ASP A 2 9.78 -16.25 0.91
C ASP A 2 9.27 -15.03 1.69
N ILE A 3 8.72 -14.06 0.94
CA ILE A 3 8.28 -12.78 1.50
C ILE A 3 7.05 -12.93 2.40
N GLU A 4 6.16 -13.86 2.11
CA GLU A 4 4.98 -14.06 2.93
C GLU A 4 5.35 -14.73 4.25
N GLN A 5 6.15 -15.79 4.18
CA GLN A 5 6.61 -16.49 5.36
C GLN A 5 7.39 -15.55 6.29
N GLU A 6 8.40 -14.86 5.76
CA GLU A 6 9.25 -13.98 6.56
C GLU A 6 8.52 -12.72 7.01
N GLY A 7 7.61 -12.18 6.19
CA GLY A 7 6.75 -11.09 6.59
C GLY A 7 5.80 -11.49 7.73
N ASN A 8 5.15 -12.65 7.62
CA ASN A 8 4.24 -13.16 8.64
C ASN A 8 4.99 -13.43 9.96
N ARG A 9 6.21 -13.95 9.89
CA ARG A 9 7.05 -14.23 11.07
C ARG A 9 7.27 -13.00 11.96
N ILE A 10 7.56 -11.84 11.36
CA ILE A 10 7.67 -10.58 12.12
C ILE A 10 6.29 -9.98 12.42
N ALA A 11 5.33 -10.08 11.51
CA ALA A 11 3.98 -9.54 11.70
C ALA A 11 3.25 -10.19 12.88
N ASP A 12 3.55 -11.44 13.21
CA ASP A 12 3.08 -12.13 14.41
C ASP A 12 3.58 -11.51 15.72
N GLN A 13 4.78 -10.95 15.70
CA GLN A 13 5.41 -10.34 16.88
C GLN A 13 4.98 -8.89 17.10
N ILE A 14 4.35 -8.27 16.10
CA ILE A 14 3.98 -6.85 16.11
C ILE A 14 2.47 -6.72 16.25
N LYS A 15 2.00 -5.98 17.26
CA LYS A 15 0.58 -5.65 17.41
C LYS A 15 0.09 -4.77 16.26
N PHE A 16 -1.12 -5.05 15.76
CA PHE A 16 -1.73 -4.26 14.71
C PHE A 16 -1.92 -2.79 15.13
N LEU A 17 -2.29 -2.53 16.39
CA LEU A 17 -2.33 -1.17 16.92
C LEU A 17 -1.03 -0.37 16.70
N THR A 18 0.15 -1.00 16.72
CA THR A 18 1.43 -0.33 16.44
C THR A 18 1.45 0.27 15.03
N CYS A 19 0.96 -0.49 14.04
CA CYS A 19 0.81 -0.02 12.67
C CYS A 19 -0.29 1.06 12.56
N CYS A 20 -1.42 0.89 13.25
CA CYS A 20 -2.45 1.93 13.29
C CYS A 20 -1.94 3.26 13.87
N ARG A 21 -1.14 3.21 14.93
CA ARG A 21 -0.49 4.39 15.53
C ARG A 21 0.51 5.04 14.58
N LEU A 22 1.26 4.25 13.80
CA LEU A 22 2.07 4.79 12.71
C LEU A 22 1.19 5.56 11.72
N PHE A 23 0.08 4.98 11.27
CA PHE A 23 -0.80 5.62 10.30
C PHE A 23 -1.46 6.90 10.84
N GLU A 24 -1.87 6.93 12.12
CA GLU A 24 -2.34 8.15 12.79
C GLU A 24 -1.27 9.23 12.78
N LYS A 25 -0.05 8.87 13.18
CA LYS A 25 1.07 9.81 13.25
C LYS A 25 1.43 10.37 11.87
N LEU A 26 1.37 9.54 10.83
CA LEU A 26 1.54 9.99 9.44
C LEU A 26 0.41 10.94 9.00
N LYS A 27 -0.86 10.59 9.30
CA LYS A 27 -2.04 11.39 8.96
C LYS A 27 -1.99 12.77 9.63
N SER A 28 -1.63 12.83 10.92
CA SER A 28 -1.57 14.06 11.70
C SER A 28 -0.32 14.91 11.43
N SER A 29 0.67 14.38 10.71
CA SER A 29 1.90 15.10 10.42
C SER A 29 1.68 16.21 9.40
N PRO A 30 2.29 17.40 9.59
CA PRO A 30 1.93 18.60 8.81
C PRO A 30 2.47 18.58 7.38
N ASN A 31 3.63 17.96 7.14
CA ASN A 31 4.32 18.05 5.85
C ASN A 31 4.99 16.74 5.41
N ALA A 32 5.27 16.62 4.11
CA ALA A 32 5.85 15.42 3.52
C ALA A 32 7.21 15.03 4.12
N LYS A 33 8.04 16.01 4.51
CA LYS A 33 9.35 15.76 5.13
C LYS A 33 9.20 15.03 6.47
N SER A 34 8.31 15.51 7.34
CA SER A 34 8.02 14.88 8.64
C SER A 34 7.48 13.46 8.47
N ARG A 35 6.58 13.24 7.50
CA ARG A 35 6.05 11.91 7.18
C ARG A 35 7.14 10.93 6.73
N ARG A 36 8.04 11.38 5.85
CA ARG A 36 9.21 10.57 5.44
C ARG A 36 10.11 10.21 6.61
N GLN A 37 10.38 11.15 7.51
CA GLN A 37 11.20 10.90 8.70
C GLN A 37 10.55 9.86 9.63
N ILE A 38 9.24 9.98 9.87
CA ILE A 38 8.48 9.02 10.69
C ILE A 38 8.51 7.63 10.06
N LEU A 39 8.24 7.52 8.76
CA LEU A 39 8.24 6.24 8.06
C LEU A 39 9.64 5.61 8.03
N SER A 40 10.68 6.40 7.74
CA SER A 40 12.07 5.92 7.74
C SER A 40 12.47 5.40 9.13
N ARG A 41 12.08 6.11 10.19
CA ARG A 41 12.34 5.66 11.56
C ARG A 41 11.60 4.37 11.88
N PHE A 42 10.36 4.22 11.42
CA PHE A 42 9.58 3.00 11.61
C PHE A 42 10.20 1.81 10.89
N LEU A 43 10.67 1.99 9.66
CA LEU A 43 11.39 0.96 8.91
C LEU A 43 12.68 0.52 9.62
N GLN A 44 13.45 1.45 10.18
CA GLN A 44 14.62 1.10 10.98
C GLN A 44 14.25 0.29 12.23
N LEU A 45 13.16 0.64 12.92
CA LEU A 45 12.68 -0.14 14.07
C LEU A 45 12.22 -1.53 13.65
N TRP A 46 11.57 -1.63 12.48
CA TRP A 46 11.17 -2.90 11.89
C TRP A 46 12.37 -3.79 11.59
N GLU A 47 13.40 -3.26 10.91
CA GLU A 47 14.64 -3.99 10.63
C GLU A 47 15.32 -4.48 11.91
N ASN A 48 15.42 -3.61 12.93
CA ASN A 48 15.98 -3.98 14.22
C ASN A 48 15.18 -5.10 14.90
N GLN A 49 13.85 -5.03 14.85
CA GLN A 49 13.00 -6.08 15.41
C GLN A 49 13.17 -7.39 14.63
N TYR A 50 13.22 -7.32 13.30
CA TYR A 50 13.41 -8.49 12.43
C TYR A 50 14.74 -9.20 12.73
N ALA A 51 15.81 -8.44 12.97
CA ALA A 51 17.13 -8.97 13.31
C ALA A 51 17.15 -9.74 14.65
N THR A 52 16.16 -9.55 15.54
CA THR A 52 16.04 -10.35 16.77
C THR A 52 15.44 -11.73 16.54
N LEU A 53 14.82 -11.97 15.37
CA LEU A 53 14.14 -13.23 15.06
C LEU A 53 15.13 -14.28 14.53
N SER A 54 15.14 -15.45 15.17
CA SER A 54 15.97 -16.59 14.79
C SER A 54 15.11 -17.74 14.21
N PRO A 55 15.56 -18.41 13.13
CA PRO A 55 16.74 -18.12 12.32
C PRO A 55 16.54 -16.85 11.47
N THR A 56 17.62 -16.19 11.09
CA THR A 56 17.57 -15.04 10.17
C THR A 56 17.74 -15.53 8.74
N ASP A 57 16.93 -15.01 7.82
CA ASP A 57 17.11 -15.26 6.39
C ASP A 57 18.45 -14.67 5.91
N SER A 58 19.13 -15.35 4.98
CA SER A 58 20.47 -14.99 4.51
C SER A 58 20.52 -13.81 3.53
N HIS A 59 19.37 -13.33 3.04
CA HIS A 59 19.32 -12.24 2.07
C HIS A 59 19.73 -10.91 2.71
N PRO A 60 20.56 -10.08 2.03
CA PRO A 60 21.17 -8.89 2.63
C PRO A 60 20.15 -7.86 3.12
N ALA A 61 19.00 -7.74 2.44
CA ALA A 61 17.94 -6.82 2.83
C ALA A 61 16.66 -7.54 3.32
N ALA A 62 16.79 -8.73 3.90
CA ALA A 62 15.67 -9.50 4.43
C ALA A 62 14.81 -8.69 5.43
N GLY A 63 15.45 -7.90 6.30
CA GLY A 63 14.74 -7.02 7.23
C GLY A 63 13.79 -6.04 6.55
N ARG A 64 14.20 -5.42 5.44
CA ARG A 64 13.34 -4.50 4.66
C ARG A 64 12.31 -5.23 3.84
N ALA A 65 12.69 -6.34 3.21
CA ALA A 65 11.81 -7.13 2.37
C ALA A 65 10.66 -7.76 3.19
N SER A 66 10.91 -8.12 4.45
CA SER A 66 9.87 -8.61 5.38
C SER A 66 8.80 -7.58 5.71
N PHE A 67 8.98 -6.29 5.36
CA PHE A 67 8.00 -5.22 5.61
C PHE A 67 6.68 -5.38 4.85
N TYR A 68 6.59 -6.36 3.94
CA TYR A 68 5.44 -6.62 3.07
C TYR A 68 4.07 -6.57 3.75
N PRO A 69 3.82 -7.20 4.93
CA PRO A 69 2.49 -7.17 5.56
C PRO A 69 2.06 -5.79 6.05
N CYS A 70 3.02 -4.91 6.41
CA CYS A 70 2.73 -3.51 6.74
C CYS A 70 2.66 -2.65 5.47
N LEU A 71 3.50 -2.95 4.47
CA LEU A 71 3.55 -2.24 3.19
C LEU A 71 2.21 -2.30 2.46
N ARG A 72 1.60 -3.49 2.38
CA ARG A 72 0.29 -3.67 1.73
C ARG A 72 -0.87 -2.94 2.42
N LEU A 73 -0.73 -2.60 3.71
CA LEU A 73 -1.69 -1.76 4.44
C LEU A 73 -1.37 -0.26 4.34
N LEU A 74 -0.11 0.10 4.13
CA LEU A 74 0.31 1.49 3.96
C LEU A 74 -0.10 2.04 2.58
N ILE A 75 0.00 1.20 1.54
CA ILE A 75 -0.35 1.51 0.14
C ILE A 75 -1.30 0.46 -0.47
N PRO A 76 -2.50 0.26 0.11
CA PRO A 76 -3.43 -0.78 -0.32
C PRO A 76 -3.97 -0.58 -1.74
N GLU A 77 -3.82 0.62 -2.32
CA GLU A 77 -4.21 0.93 -3.70
C GLU A 77 -3.42 0.12 -4.74
N VAL A 78 -2.22 -0.35 -4.37
CA VAL A 78 -1.35 -1.15 -5.23
C VAL A 78 -1.20 -2.59 -4.74
N ASP A 79 -1.98 -3.00 -3.74
CA ASP A 79 -2.06 -4.40 -3.33
C ASP A 79 -2.92 -5.19 -4.34
N ARG A 80 -2.23 -5.91 -5.22
CA ARG A 80 -2.82 -6.81 -6.22
C ARG A 80 -3.08 -8.22 -5.69
N ALA A 81 -2.46 -8.59 -4.56
CA ALA A 81 -2.61 -9.93 -4.00
C ALA A 81 -3.99 -10.09 -3.33
N ARG A 82 -4.52 -9.02 -2.72
CA ARG A 82 -5.88 -9.02 -2.17
C ARG A 82 -6.90 -8.67 -3.26
N PRO A 83 -7.98 -9.44 -3.46
CA PRO A 83 -9.08 -9.06 -4.33
C PRO A 83 -9.93 -7.93 -3.71
N ALA A 84 -10.79 -7.30 -4.50
CA ALA A 84 -11.65 -6.22 -4.02
C ALA A 84 -12.68 -6.77 -3.00
N TYR A 85 -12.82 -6.12 -1.85
CA TYR A 85 -13.76 -6.56 -0.81
C TYR A 85 -15.24 -6.51 -1.21
N GLY A 86 -15.59 -5.74 -2.26
CA GLY A 86 -16.98 -5.53 -2.67
C GLY A 86 -17.85 -4.81 -1.63
N LEU A 87 -17.23 -4.22 -0.59
CA LEU A 87 -17.92 -3.57 0.51
C LEU A 87 -17.82 -2.04 0.41
N ARG A 88 -18.97 -1.38 0.53
CA ARG A 88 -19.09 0.08 0.60
C ARG A 88 -19.63 0.52 1.96
N GLU A 89 -19.54 1.82 2.23
CA GLU A 89 -19.95 2.45 3.50
C GLU A 89 -21.36 2.02 3.94
N ALA A 90 -22.35 2.02 3.05
CA ALA A 90 -23.72 1.62 3.39
C ALA A 90 -23.83 0.15 3.83
N ALA A 91 -23.05 -0.76 3.24
CA ALA A 91 -23.03 -2.17 3.66
C ALA A 91 -22.37 -2.31 5.03
N LEU A 92 -21.23 -1.63 5.24
CA LEU A 92 -20.55 -1.62 6.53
C LEU A 92 -21.42 -1.01 7.63
N SER A 93 -22.12 0.10 7.37
CA SER A 93 -23.06 0.70 8.32
C SER A 93 -24.07 -0.33 8.84
N ARG A 94 -24.72 -1.08 7.94
CA ARG A 94 -25.68 -2.13 8.33
C ARG A 94 -25.04 -3.24 9.15
N LEU A 95 -23.83 -3.68 8.79
CA LEU A 95 -23.09 -4.70 9.53
C LEU A 95 -22.75 -4.23 10.95
N TYR A 96 -22.26 -3.01 11.08
CA TYR A 96 -21.90 -2.41 12.37
C TYR A 96 -23.13 -2.16 13.26
N ILE A 97 -24.23 -1.66 12.69
CA ILE A 97 -25.49 -1.47 13.41
C ILE A 97 -25.98 -2.80 13.99
N LYS A 98 -25.97 -3.86 13.18
CA LYS A 98 -26.37 -5.20 13.62
C LYS A 98 -25.42 -5.75 14.69
N ALA A 99 -24.11 -5.70 14.44
CA ALA A 99 -23.11 -6.33 15.31
C ALA A 99 -22.98 -5.67 16.68
N PHE A 100 -23.11 -4.34 16.77
CA PHE A 100 -23.06 -3.59 18.03
C PHE A 100 -24.43 -3.40 18.69
N GLY A 101 -25.51 -3.98 18.14
CA GLY A 101 -26.86 -3.82 18.67
C GLY A 101 -27.33 -2.36 18.70
N ILE A 102 -26.89 -1.55 17.73
CA ILE A 102 -27.28 -0.13 17.65
C ILE A 102 -28.75 -0.07 17.25
N ALA A 103 -29.55 0.73 17.97
CA ALA A 103 -30.96 0.94 17.64
C ALA A 103 -31.09 1.44 16.18
N PRO A 104 -31.78 0.69 15.28
CA PRO A 104 -31.80 0.99 13.84
C PRO A 104 -32.29 2.39 13.46
N ASN A 105 -33.19 2.96 14.29
CA ASN A 105 -33.75 4.30 14.10
C ASN A 105 -33.14 5.35 15.06
N GLY A 106 -32.12 4.96 15.83
CA GLY A 106 -31.46 5.85 16.78
C GLY A 106 -30.50 6.83 16.09
N PRO A 107 -30.07 7.90 16.81
CA PRO A 107 -29.21 8.93 16.25
C PRO A 107 -27.86 8.39 15.74
N VAL A 108 -27.32 7.36 16.39
CA VAL A 108 -26.07 6.71 15.97
C VAL A 108 -26.25 5.99 14.63
N ALA A 109 -27.33 5.23 14.45
CA ALA A 109 -27.61 4.53 13.21
C ALA A 109 -27.88 5.51 12.06
N GLN A 110 -28.62 6.60 12.32
CA GLN A 110 -28.82 7.66 11.33
C GLN A 110 -27.50 8.30 10.90
N ARG A 111 -26.59 8.59 11.83
CA ARG A 111 -25.27 9.16 11.53
C ARG A 111 -24.39 8.21 10.70
N LEU A 112 -24.50 6.90 10.88
CA LEU A 112 -23.77 5.91 10.08
C LEU A 112 -24.40 5.71 8.69
N ASN A 113 -25.73 5.74 8.58
CA ASN A 113 -26.43 5.58 7.30
C ASN A 113 -26.37 6.83 6.42
N HIS A 114 -26.33 8.01 7.05
CA HIS A 114 -26.28 9.31 6.40
C HIS A 114 -25.11 10.13 6.97
N PRO A 115 -23.86 9.74 6.68
CA PRO A 115 -22.69 10.39 7.21
C PRO A 115 -22.59 11.84 6.72
N VAL A 116 -22.44 12.78 7.67
CA VAL A 116 -22.10 14.17 7.39
C VAL A 116 -20.63 14.37 7.71
N TYR A 117 -19.83 14.63 6.68
CA TYR A 117 -18.39 14.82 6.82
C TYR A 117 -18.09 16.24 7.29
N SER A 118 -17.53 16.39 8.50
CA SER A 118 -17.10 17.67 9.04
C SER A 118 -15.59 17.86 8.90
N GLY A 119 -15.17 18.96 8.28
CA GLY A 119 -13.76 19.32 8.12
C GLY A 119 -13.05 18.68 6.92
N LYS A 120 -11.89 19.23 6.57
CA LYS A 120 -11.07 18.72 5.45
C LYS A 120 -10.44 17.38 5.83
N GLY A 121 -10.79 16.31 5.11
CA GLY A 121 -10.15 15.00 5.23
C GLY A 121 -10.80 14.03 6.23
N ALA A 122 -11.95 14.37 6.80
CA ALA A 122 -12.79 13.44 7.54
C ALA A 122 -13.44 12.41 6.61
N ASP A 123 -13.64 11.20 7.11
CA ASP A 123 -14.20 10.09 6.34
C ASP A 123 -15.16 9.21 7.14
N PHE A 124 -15.78 8.24 6.46
CA PHE A 124 -16.72 7.32 7.09
C PHE A 124 -16.08 6.55 8.26
N ALA A 125 -14.79 6.24 8.17
CA ALA A 125 -14.07 5.58 9.25
C ALA A 125 -13.95 6.47 10.50
N ASP A 126 -13.73 7.78 10.34
CA ASP A 126 -13.72 8.74 11.45
C ASP A 126 -15.12 8.82 12.12
N ILE A 127 -16.21 8.88 11.34
CA ILE A 127 -17.59 8.90 11.88
C ILE A 127 -17.91 7.61 12.63
N LEU A 128 -17.48 6.48 12.09
CA LEU A 128 -17.70 5.18 12.70
C LEU A 128 -16.90 5.02 13.98
N PHE A 129 -15.63 5.44 14.00
CA PHE A 129 -14.83 5.49 15.23
C PHE A 129 -15.57 6.22 16.35
N ASP A 130 -16.07 7.43 16.07
CA ASP A 130 -16.83 8.20 17.07
C ASP A 130 -18.17 7.56 17.46
N ALA A 131 -18.73 6.68 16.62
CA ALA A 131 -20.00 6.00 16.89
C ALA A 131 -19.85 4.76 17.78
N VAL A 132 -18.70 4.08 17.71
CA VAL A 132 -18.51 2.77 18.35
C VAL A 132 -17.34 2.70 19.32
N ARG A 133 -16.57 3.77 19.51
CA ARG A 133 -15.37 3.75 20.38
C ARG A 133 -15.62 3.19 21.78
N ASP A 134 -16.76 3.55 22.39
CA ASP A 134 -17.11 3.14 23.76
C ASP A 134 -17.73 1.72 23.81
N ARG A 135 -17.86 1.06 22.65
CA ARG A 135 -18.35 -0.32 22.50
C ARG A 135 -17.27 -1.30 22.04
N CYS A 136 -16.08 -0.80 21.73
CA CYS A 136 -14.97 -1.61 21.24
C CYS A 136 -14.12 -2.13 22.40
N ARG A 137 -13.28 -3.13 22.10
CA ARG A 137 -12.22 -3.55 23.01
C ARG A 137 -11.26 -2.41 23.30
N GLU A 138 -10.68 -2.44 24.49
CA GLU A 138 -9.56 -1.58 24.88
C GLU A 138 -8.21 -2.32 24.81
N ASP A 139 -8.23 -3.65 24.90
CA ASP A 139 -7.03 -4.49 24.87
C ASP A 139 -6.62 -4.86 23.44
N ASN A 140 -5.34 -4.64 23.13
CA ASN A 140 -4.78 -4.73 21.78
C ASN A 140 -4.26 -6.14 21.50
N ILE A 141 -5.18 -7.06 21.21
CA ILE A 141 -4.85 -8.48 21.07
C ILE A 141 -4.30 -8.84 19.69
N LEU A 142 -4.78 -8.19 18.63
CA LEU A 142 -4.45 -8.51 17.24
C LEU A 142 -2.97 -8.25 16.94
N SER A 143 -2.31 -9.26 16.38
CA SER A 143 -1.05 -9.06 15.64
C SER A 143 -1.34 -8.44 14.26
N LEU A 144 -0.28 -7.93 13.62
CA LEU A 144 -0.37 -7.45 12.24
C LEU A 144 -0.69 -8.60 11.27
N LYS A 145 -0.26 -9.82 11.59
CA LYS A 145 -0.64 -11.01 10.82
C LYS A 145 -2.14 -11.27 10.94
N ASP A 146 -2.68 -11.31 12.16
CA ASP A 146 -4.12 -11.52 12.38
C ASP A 146 -4.97 -10.50 11.61
N ALA A 147 -4.55 -9.22 11.62
CA ALA A 147 -5.24 -8.18 10.87
C ALA A 147 -5.20 -8.41 9.36
N ASN A 148 -4.08 -8.87 8.80
CA ASN A 148 -4.00 -9.22 7.38
C ASN A 148 -4.84 -10.46 7.05
N ASP A 149 -4.80 -11.49 7.91
CA ASP A 149 -5.59 -12.71 7.74
C ASP A 149 -7.10 -12.41 7.74
N LEU A 150 -7.57 -11.56 8.66
CA LEU A 150 -8.97 -11.12 8.70
C LEU A 150 -9.37 -10.35 7.43
N LEU A 151 -8.48 -9.51 6.91
CA LEU A 151 -8.72 -8.79 5.65
C LEU A 151 -8.69 -9.74 4.45
N ASP A 152 -7.79 -10.72 4.43
CA ASP A 152 -7.72 -11.72 3.37
C ASP A 152 -8.95 -12.65 3.41
N GLN A 153 -9.41 -13.08 4.58
CA GLN A 153 -10.68 -13.81 4.74
C GLN A 153 -11.86 -12.99 4.22
N LEU A 154 -11.93 -11.71 4.58
CA LEU A 154 -13.02 -10.83 4.14
C LEU A 154 -13.01 -10.63 2.62
N ALA A 155 -11.82 -10.48 2.02
CA ALA A 155 -11.67 -10.27 0.59
C ALA A 155 -12.02 -11.51 -0.24
N ASN A 156 -11.80 -12.70 0.32
CA ASN A 156 -12.07 -13.99 -0.32
C ASN A 156 -13.43 -14.61 0.07
N ALA A 157 -14.26 -13.92 0.84
CA ALA A 157 -15.57 -14.43 1.24
C ALA A 157 -16.52 -14.54 0.04
N ASP A 158 -16.99 -15.77 -0.24
CA ASP A 158 -17.76 -16.11 -1.44
C ASP A 158 -19.24 -15.70 -1.32
N ASN A 159 -19.76 -15.68 -0.09
CA ASN A 159 -21.16 -15.42 0.20
C ASN A 159 -21.35 -14.43 1.36
N SER A 160 -22.60 -14.06 1.63
CA SER A 160 -22.91 -13.05 2.66
C SER A 160 -22.74 -13.56 4.09
N GLU A 161 -22.77 -14.87 4.31
CA GLU A 161 -22.62 -15.49 5.63
C GLU A 161 -21.15 -15.47 6.06
N GLU A 162 -20.25 -15.97 5.22
CA GLU A 162 -18.80 -15.87 5.43
C GLU A 162 -18.34 -14.42 5.61
N ARG A 163 -18.91 -13.50 4.83
CA ARG A 163 -18.61 -12.07 4.97
C ARG A 163 -19.07 -11.51 6.31
N MET A 164 -20.23 -11.95 6.79
CA MET A 164 -20.75 -11.57 8.12
C MET A 164 -19.85 -12.12 9.22
N ASP A 165 -19.41 -13.37 9.10
CA ASP A 165 -18.55 -14.02 10.09
C ASP A 165 -17.18 -13.36 10.16
N ALA A 166 -16.53 -13.11 9.02
CA ALA A 166 -15.25 -12.41 8.95
C ALA A 166 -15.34 -11.01 9.58
N VAL A 167 -16.39 -10.24 9.25
CA VAL A 167 -16.62 -8.92 9.87
C VAL A 167 -16.88 -9.07 11.37
N THR A 168 -17.69 -10.03 11.80
CA THR A 168 -18.01 -10.25 13.21
C THR A 168 -16.77 -10.61 14.04
N GLN A 169 -15.90 -11.48 13.51
CA GLN A 169 -14.63 -11.83 14.14
C GLN A 169 -13.75 -10.60 14.31
N PHE A 170 -13.64 -9.78 13.28
CA PHE A 170 -12.92 -8.51 13.32
C PHE A 170 -13.49 -7.56 14.39
N LEU A 171 -14.81 -7.36 14.42
CA LEU A 171 -15.47 -6.47 15.40
C LEU A 171 -15.25 -6.91 16.85
N ARG A 172 -15.19 -8.22 17.10
CA ARG A 172 -14.99 -8.80 18.42
C ARG A 172 -13.54 -8.76 18.91
N SER A 173 -12.58 -8.50 18.04
CA SER A 173 -11.14 -8.62 18.32
C SER A 173 -10.37 -7.29 18.18
N ALA A 174 -10.90 -6.32 17.44
CA ALA A 174 -10.23 -5.05 17.18
C ALA A 174 -10.69 -3.93 18.13
N THR A 175 -9.74 -3.10 18.55
CA THR A 175 -10.00 -1.82 19.22
C THR A 175 -10.61 -0.79 18.27
N ALA A 176 -11.17 0.30 18.81
CA ALA A 176 -11.79 1.35 17.99
C ALA A 176 -10.83 1.92 16.93
N VAL A 177 -9.56 2.13 17.31
CA VAL A 177 -8.53 2.65 16.40
C VAL A 177 -8.23 1.64 15.29
N GLU A 178 -8.09 0.37 15.62
CA GLU A 178 -7.87 -0.70 14.64
C GLU A 178 -9.05 -0.83 13.69
N GLN A 179 -10.29 -0.74 14.21
CA GLN A 179 -11.49 -0.77 13.39
C GLN A 179 -11.53 0.38 12.38
N LYS A 180 -11.17 1.59 12.83
CA LYS A 180 -11.06 2.78 11.96
C LYS A 180 -10.13 2.52 10.78
N TRP A 181 -8.95 1.98 11.00
CA TRP A 181 -7.98 1.73 9.92
C TRP A 181 -8.43 0.60 9.00
N MET A 182 -9.01 -0.47 9.53
CA MET A 182 -9.53 -1.56 8.70
C MET A 182 -10.63 -1.10 7.76
N ILE A 183 -11.55 -0.22 8.21
CA ILE A 183 -12.57 0.37 7.33
C ILE A 183 -11.95 1.16 6.17
N ARG A 184 -10.88 1.91 6.43
CA ARG A 184 -10.17 2.63 5.35
C ARG A 184 -9.60 1.68 4.31
N PHE A 185 -9.00 0.58 4.75
CA PHE A 185 -8.48 -0.44 3.84
C PHE A 185 -9.58 -1.11 3.02
N ILE A 186 -10.75 -1.37 3.63
CA ILE A 186 -11.90 -1.99 2.98
C ILE A 186 -12.56 -1.06 1.97
N VAL A 187 -12.91 0.16 2.38
CA VAL A 187 -13.75 1.09 1.58
C VAL A 187 -12.95 1.85 0.55
N ARG A 188 -11.80 2.41 0.95
CA ARG A 188 -11.06 3.35 0.10
C ARG A 188 -10.06 2.65 -0.80
N ARG A 189 -9.60 1.46 -0.42
CA ARG A 189 -8.34 0.90 -0.92
C ARG A 189 -7.21 1.94 -0.95
N HIS A 190 -7.21 2.84 0.03
CA HIS A 190 -6.17 3.82 0.21
C HIS A 190 -6.09 4.06 1.72
N SER A 191 -4.89 4.01 2.29
CA SER A 191 -4.72 4.14 3.74
C SER A 191 -5.22 5.50 4.22
N GLY A 192 -5.04 6.57 3.43
CA GLY A 192 -5.43 7.92 3.82
C GLY A 192 -4.52 8.51 4.89
N CYS A 193 -3.35 7.91 5.12
CA CYS A 193 -2.37 8.36 6.11
C CYS A 193 -1.43 9.48 5.60
N GLY A 194 -1.66 10.01 4.40
CA GLY A 194 -0.95 11.20 3.89
C GLY A 194 0.44 10.94 3.31
N VAL A 195 0.81 9.68 3.07
CA VAL A 195 1.95 9.28 2.23
C VAL A 195 1.46 8.58 0.97
N GLY A 196 2.03 8.91 -0.18
CA GLY A 196 1.74 8.24 -1.44
C GLY A 196 2.80 7.19 -1.78
N VAL A 197 2.47 6.29 -2.72
CA VAL A 197 3.32 5.17 -3.19
C VAL A 197 4.78 5.58 -3.41
N ALA A 198 5.04 6.66 -4.17
CA ALA A 198 6.40 7.11 -4.46
C ALA A 198 7.22 7.43 -3.20
N SER A 199 6.61 8.10 -2.21
CA SER A 199 7.28 8.43 -0.95
C SER A 199 7.53 7.19 -0.09
N VAL A 200 6.63 6.21 -0.14
CA VAL A 200 6.79 4.93 0.57
C VAL A 200 7.94 4.13 -0.03
N LEU A 201 7.98 3.98 -1.36
CA LEU A 201 9.05 3.29 -2.06
C LEU A 201 10.42 3.93 -1.78
N GLN A 202 10.52 5.26 -1.83
CA GLN A 202 11.76 5.98 -1.50
C GLN A 202 12.24 5.74 -0.06
N CYS A 203 11.32 5.58 0.90
CA CYS A 203 11.69 5.26 2.28
C CYS A 203 12.06 3.79 2.43
N LEU A 204 11.39 2.89 1.68
CA LEU A 204 11.60 1.44 1.76
C LEU A 204 13.01 1.05 1.32
N HIS A 205 13.43 1.46 0.11
CA HIS A 205 14.75 1.09 -0.41
C HIS A 205 15.16 2.03 -1.56
N PRO A 206 16.45 2.40 -1.70
CA PRO A 206 16.91 3.27 -2.80
C PRO A 206 16.55 2.74 -4.20
N ALA A 207 16.59 1.42 -4.40
CA ALA A 207 16.21 0.76 -5.66
C ALA A 207 14.69 0.51 -5.81
N ALA A 208 13.88 0.71 -4.77
CA ALA A 208 12.44 0.40 -4.86
C ALA A 208 11.68 1.19 -5.94
N PRO A 209 11.94 2.51 -6.16
CA PRO A 209 11.26 3.24 -7.22
C PRO A 209 11.54 2.70 -8.63
N SER A 210 12.79 2.32 -8.91
CA SER A 210 13.18 1.78 -10.21
C SER A 210 12.65 0.35 -10.42
N LEU A 211 12.74 -0.50 -9.40
CA LEU A 211 12.15 -1.83 -9.42
C LEU A 211 10.63 -1.79 -9.58
N TRP A 212 9.94 -0.87 -8.92
CA TRP A 212 8.50 -0.73 -9.02
C TRP A 212 8.05 -0.50 -10.48
N ASN A 213 8.83 0.25 -11.26
CA ASN A 213 8.50 0.49 -12.67
C ASN A 213 8.45 -0.79 -13.51
N VAL A 214 9.12 -1.88 -13.11
CA VAL A 214 9.16 -3.14 -13.85
C VAL A 214 8.49 -4.33 -13.18
N THR A 215 8.05 -4.19 -11.92
CA THR A 215 7.37 -5.27 -11.19
C THR A 215 5.88 -5.03 -10.99
N GLN A 216 5.48 -3.80 -10.66
CA GLN A 216 4.10 -3.41 -10.30
C GLN A 216 3.36 -4.38 -9.34
N ASP A 217 4.12 -5.15 -8.56
CA ASP A 217 3.65 -6.16 -7.62
C ASP A 217 4.49 -6.06 -6.33
N LEU A 218 3.82 -5.91 -5.19
CA LEU A 218 4.48 -5.66 -3.90
C LEU A 218 5.31 -6.86 -3.42
N ARG A 219 4.87 -8.09 -3.72
CA ARG A 219 5.59 -9.32 -3.33
C ARG A 219 6.88 -9.42 -4.14
N ILE A 220 6.78 -9.26 -5.46
CA ILE A 220 7.94 -9.30 -6.38
C ILE A 220 8.91 -8.15 -6.09
N LEU A 221 8.38 -6.95 -5.79
CA LEU A 221 9.20 -5.82 -5.35
C LEU A 221 10.02 -6.19 -4.11
N CYS A 222 9.40 -6.76 -3.07
CA CYS A 222 10.09 -7.13 -1.84
C CYS A 222 11.10 -8.27 -2.08
N GLN A 223 10.78 -9.25 -2.93
CA GLN A 223 11.72 -10.31 -3.34
C GLN A 223 13.00 -9.73 -3.95
N ARG A 224 12.85 -8.84 -4.94
CA ARG A 224 14.01 -8.19 -5.58
C ARG A 224 14.78 -7.27 -4.62
N ILE A 225 14.08 -6.58 -3.72
CA ILE A 225 14.74 -5.77 -2.69
C ILE A 225 15.59 -6.65 -1.79
N ALA A 226 15.10 -7.83 -1.38
CA ALA A 226 15.81 -8.72 -0.45
C ALA A 226 17.23 -9.05 -0.94
N GLU A 227 17.40 -9.23 -2.25
CA GLU A 227 18.65 -9.59 -2.91
C GLU A 227 19.67 -8.44 -2.99
N ILE A 228 19.26 -7.19 -2.76
CA ILE A 228 20.12 -6.02 -2.96
C ILE A 228 20.78 -5.61 -1.64
N ASP A 229 22.10 -5.64 -1.61
CA ASP A 229 22.88 -5.09 -0.50
C ASP A 229 22.96 -3.56 -0.59
N VAL A 230 22.33 -2.89 0.37
CA VAL A 230 22.30 -1.43 0.50
C VAL A 230 23.71 -0.85 0.70
N HIS A 231 24.61 -1.57 1.36
CA HIS A 231 25.97 -1.11 1.62
C HIS A 231 26.84 -1.16 0.36
N ALA A 232 26.56 -2.10 -0.55
CA ALA A 232 27.21 -2.16 -1.87
C ALA A 232 26.84 -0.96 -2.77
N ILE A 233 25.64 -0.39 -2.60
CA ILE A 233 25.18 0.81 -3.33
C ILE A 233 25.95 2.06 -2.88
N ALA A 234 26.18 2.23 -1.57
CA ALA A 234 26.85 3.41 -1.02
C ALA A 234 28.35 3.47 -1.38
N GLY A 235 28.98 2.33 -1.69
CA GLY A 235 30.40 2.23 -2.06
C GLY A 235 30.70 2.43 -3.55
N GLY A 236 29.73 2.82 -4.38
CA GLY A 236 29.92 3.06 -5.82
C GLY A 236 30.20 1.80 -6.66
N LYS A 237 30.05 0.60 -6.08
CA LYS A 237 30.39 -0.69 -6.71
C LYS A 237 29.18 -1.55 -7.09
N SER A 238 27.95 -1.06 -6.93
CA SER A 238 26.79 -1.77 -7.43
C SER A 238 26.48 -1.29 -8.84
N HIS A 239 26.60 -2.18 -9.82
CA HIS A 239 25.56 -2.24 -10.84
C HIS A 239 24.25 -2.36 -10.04
N LEU A 240 23.48 -1.29 -9.91
CA LEU A 240 22.06 -1.44 -9.63
C LEU A 240 21.61 -2.47 -10.67
N ALA A 241 21.11 -3.64 -10.24
CA ALA A 241 20.51 -4.58 -11.17
C ALA A 241 19.58 -3.74 -12.04
N THR A 242 19.90 -3.60 -13.33
CA THR A 242 19.08 -2.80 -14.22
C THR A 242 17.68 -3.34 -14.07
N PRO A 243 16.70 -2.50 -13.73
CA PRO A 243 15.35 -2.97 -13.50
C PRO A 243 14.87 -3.56 -14.83
N ASP A 244 14.95 -4.89 -14.94
CA ASP A 244 14.59 -5.59 -16.17
C ASP A 244 13.14 -6.04 -16.10
N ILE A 245 12.46 -5.87 -17.23
CA ILE A 245 11.12 -6.40 -17.47
C ILE A 245 11.22 -7.91 -17.50
N THR A 246 10.31 -8.58 -16.81
CA THR A 246 10.28 -10.05 -16.74
C THR A 246 8.96 -10.56 -17.29
N LEU A 247 9.03 -11.67 -18.01
CA LEU A 247 7.87 -12.29 -18.63
C LEU A 247 6.79 -12.61 -17.58
N PHE A 248 5.53 -12.35 -17.93
CA PHE A 248 4.36 -12.51 -17.05
C PHE A 248 4.31 -11.59 -15.82
N ILE A 249 5.23 -10.63 -15.70
CA ILE A 249 5.21 -9.61 -14.65
C ILE A 249 4.78 -8.27 -15.29
N PRO A 250 3.71 -7.63 -14.80
CA PRO A 250 3.27 -6.35 -15.33
C PRO A 250 4.29 -5.25 -15.03
N PHE A 251 4.46 -4.30 -15.96
CA PHE A 251 5.32 -3.14 -15.74
C PHE A 251 4.55 -1.84 -15.97
N ARG A 252 5.09 -0.72 -15.47
CA ARG A 252 4.46 0.58 -15.64
C ARG A 252 4.60 1.01 -17.11
N PRO A 253 3.49 1.25 -17.84
CA PRO A 253 3.58 1.69 -19.22
C PRO A 253 4.27 3.06 -19.29
N MET A 254 5.07 3.26 -20.33
CA MET A 254 5.61 4.57 -20.66
C MET A 254 4.45 5.55 -20.94
N LEU A 255 4.51 6.72 -20.31
CA LEU A 255 3.53 7.78 -20.50
C LEU A 255 4.05 8.79 -21.53
N CYS A 256 3.13 9.45 -22.22
CA CYS A 256 3.46 10.50 -23.17
C CYS A 256 3.33 11.86 -22.49
N GLU A 257 4.34 12.72 -22.66
CA GLU A 257 4.26 14.12 -22.27
C GLU A 257 3.30 14.87 -23.21
N ARG A 258 2.50 15.78 -22.65
CA ARG A 258 1.62 16.60 -23.46
C ARG A 258 2.43 17.67 -24.18
N SER A 259 2.48 17.58 -25.51
CA SER A 259 2.95 18.68 -26.36
C SER A 259 1.76 19.39 -27.02
N ASN A 260 1.75 20.72 -26.97
CA ASN A 260 0.69 21.54 -27.55
C ASN A 260 1.12 22.23 -28.87
N SER A 261 2.36 22.05 -29.31
CA SER A 261 2.85 22.59 -30.59
C SER A 261 4.04 21.79 -31.13
N PRO A 262 4.32 21.86 -32.44
CA PRO A 262 5.52 21.26 -33.02
C PRO A 262 6.82 21.75 -32.38
N GLU A 263 6.90 23.03 -32.02
CA GLU A 263 8.09 23.63 -31.40
C GLU A 263 8.33 23.05 -30.01
N ALA A 264 7.27 22.86 -29.21
CA ALA A 264 7.37 22.22 -27.90
C ALA A 264 7.80 20.75 -28.01
N LEU A 265 7.36 20.05 -29.06
CA LEU A 265 7.82 18.69 -29.36
C LEU A 265 9.32 18.68 -29.70
N CYS A 266 9.77 19.54 -30.61
CA CYS A 266 11.19 19.65 -30.97
C CYS A 266 12.06 20.03 -29.78
N GLN A 267 11.60 20.93 -28.90
CA GLN A 267 12.31 21.29 -27.68
C GLN A 267 12.45 20.10 -26.73
N SER A 268 11.39 19.29 -26.60
CA SER A 268 11.41 18.08 -25.78
C SER A 268 12.43 17.07 -26.31
N VAL A 269 12.52 16.90 -27.62
CA VAL A 269 13.53 16.05 -28.28
C VAL A 269 14.94 16.59 -28.06
N ALA A 270 15.16 17.89 -28.22
CA ALA A 270 16.46 18.52 -27.96
C ALA A 270 16.92 18.32 -26.50
N ASN A 271 15.99 18.41 -25.55
CA ASN A 271 16.27 18.14 -24.14
C ASN A 271 16.67 16.68 -23.90
N LEU A 272 15.98 15.72 -24.54
CA LEU A 272 16.33 14.29 -24.44
C LEU A 272 17.73 14.00 -25.04
N CYS A 273 18.07 14.65 -26.15
CA CYS A 273 19.40 14.53 -26.77
C CYS A 273 20.48 15.09 -25.84
N SER A 274 20.21 16.23 -25.21
CA SER A 274 21.12 16.89 -24.25
C SER A 274 21.40 16.05 -22.99
N LEU A 275 20.49 15.12 -22.66
CA LEU A 275 20.66 14.16 -21.55
C LEU A 275 21.51 12.93 -21.96
N GLY A 276 22.11 12.93 -23.15
CA GLY A 276 23.02 11.88 -23.63
C GLY A 276 22.33 10.62 -24.15
N SER A 277 21.03 10.71 -24.43
CA SER A 277 20.23 9.53 -24.83
C SER A 277 20.28 9.24 -26.33
N VAL A 278 20.44 10.29 -27.16
CA VAL A 278 20.45 10.24 -28.63
C VAL A 278 21.21 11.47 -29.14
N ASP A 279 21.98 11.35 -30.23
CA ASP A 279 22.60 12.51 -30.89
C ASP A 279 21.57 13.29 -31.71
N LEU A 280 21.53 14.62 -31.56
CA LEU A 280 20.52 15.49 -32.19
C LEU A 280 20.56 15.39 -33.72
N ASP A 281 21.75 15.24 -34.30
CA ASP A 281 21.94 15.12 -35.75
C ASP A 281 21.41 13.79 -36.31
N THR A 282 21.19 12.80 -35.42
CA THR A 282 20.68 11.46 -35.77
C THR A 282 19.27 11.19 -35.26
N ALA A 283 18.71 12.09 -34.45
CA ALA A 283 17.43 11.90 -33.80
C ALA A 283 16.30 11.92 -34.83
N GLN A 284 15.56 10.82 -34.93
CA GLN A 284 14.36 10.71 -35.76
C GLN A 284 13.11 10.65 -34.89
N ILE A 285 12.08 11.40 -35.28
CA ILE A 285 10.77 11.39 -34.61
C ILE A 285 9.82 10.52 -35.42
N LEU A 286 9.28 9.48 -34.79
CA LEU A 286 8.20 8.69 -35.38
C LEU A 286 6.84 9.28 -34.96
N LEU A 287 5.95 9.48 -35.93
CA LEU A 287 4.58 9.91 -35.69
C LEU A 287 3.64 8.72 -35.82
N GLU A 288 2.97 8.40 -34.72
CA GLU A 288 1.96 7.34 -34.67
C GLU A 288 0.60 7.91 -34.30
N THR A 289 -0.47 7.32 -34.83
CA THR A 289 -1.84 7.69 -34.47
C THR A 289 -2.09 7.36 -33.00
N LYS A 290 -2.49 8.35 -32.20
CA LYS A 290 -2.98 8.10 -30.84
C LYS A 290 -4.40 7.53 -30.91
N TYR A 291 -4.49 6.20 -30.81
CA TYR A 291 -5.78 5.52 -30.70
C TYR A 291 -6.49 5.86 -29.38
N ASP A 292 -7.81 6.02 -29.44
CA ASP A 292 -8.66 6.25 -28.27
C ASP A 292 -9.27 4.92 -27.82
N GLY A 293 -8.56 4.24 -26.92
CA GLY A 293 -8.95 2.95 -26.38
C GLY A 293 -8.22 2.66 -25.07
N GLU A 294 -8.30 1.42 -24.62
CA GLU A 294 -7.64 0.98 -23.38
C GLU A 294 -6.23 0.43 -23.67
N ARG A 295 -5.26 0.78 -22.82
CA ARG A 295 -3.89 0.28 -22.93
C ARG A 295 -3.83 -1.17 -22.42
N ILE A 296 -3.31 -2.08 -23.24
CA ILE A 296 -3.15 -3.51 -22.90
C ILE A 296 -1.66 -3.88 -22.97
N GLN A 297 -1.17 -4.62 -21.97
CA GLN A 297 0.15 -5.27 -21.99
C GLN A 297 -0.07 -6.78 -22.17
N VAL A 298 0.46 -7.36 -23.24
CA VAL A 298 0.36 -8.80 -23.53
C VAL A 298 1.71 -9.46 -23.29
N SER A 299 1.72 -10.56 -22.54
CA SER A 299 2.90 -11.43 -22.36
C SER A 299 2.59 -12.79 -22.98
N PHE A 300 3.48 -13.30 -23.82
CA PHE A 300 3.32 -14.58 -24.50
C PHE A 300 4.63 -15.37 -24.43
N LYS A 301 4.52 -16.69 -24.20
CA LYS A 301 5.62 -17.64 -24.31
C LYS A 301 5.19 -18.72 -25.31
N SER A 302 5.91 -18.82 -26.41
CA SER A 302 5.72 -19.83 -27.47
C SER A 302 6.17 -21.22 -27.02
#